data_AF-H8GCB8-F1
#
_entry.id   AF-H8GCB8-F1
#
_cell.length_a   1.000
_cell.length_b   1.000
_cell.length_c   1.000
_cell.angle_alpha   90.00
_cell.angle_beta   90.00
_cell.angle_gamma   90.00
#
_symmetry.space_group_name_H-M   'P 1'
#
loop_
_entity.id
_entity.type
_entity.pdbx_description
1 polymer ?
#
loop_
_entity_poly.entity_id
_entity_poly.type
_entity_poly.pdbx_seq_one_letter_code
_entity_poly.pdbx_strand_id
1 'polypeptide(L)'
;MSVGVQSENTKRGMGGLDGLYAVYEQGRYEFWEETEVAGYPAAFSATVDQRAEGRCQLAVGIADDMSFTANAYIGDNPDAACQAATELAAGVIQTLGGDR
;
A
#
# COMPACT_ATOMS: atom_id res chain seq x y z
N MET A 1 4.97 11.18 -5.87
CA MET A 1 4.03 10.05 -5.74
C MET A 1 4.45 8.94 -6.68
N SER A 2 4.24 7.68 -6.31
CA SER A 2 4.55 6.53 -7.16
C SER A 2 3.66 5.34 -6.85
N VAL A 3 3.46 4.47 -7.85
CA VAL A 3 2.77 3.18 -7.70
C VAL A 3 3.76 2.06 -8.02
N GLY A 4 3.87 1.09 -7.12
CA GLY A 4 4.60 -0.15 -7.37
C GLY A 4 3.62 -1.31 -7.43
N VAL A 5 3.63 -2.11 -8.49
CA VAL A 5 2.80 -3.32 -8.62
C VAL A 5 3.64 -4.55 -8.31
N GLN A 6 3.13 -5.43 -7.45
CA GLN A 6 3.74 -6.73 -7.15
C GLN A 6 2.77 -7.81 -7.63
N SER A 7 3.16 -8.51 -8.69
CA SER A 7 2.37 -9.58 -9.31
C SER A 7 3.13 -10.90 -9.32
N GLU A 8 2.39 -11.99 -9.46
CA GLU A 8 2.92 -13.36 -9.43
C GLU A 8 3.71 -13.63 -8.13
N ASN A 9 3.34 -12.96 -7.03
CA ASN A 9 4.11 -13.01 -5.79
C ASN A 9 4.20 -14.43 -5.24
N THR A 10 3.15 -15.24 -5.42
CA THR A 10 3.13 -16.63 -4.92
C THR A 10 4.25 -17.46 -5.52
N LYS A 11 4.68 -17.19 -6.78
CA LYS A 11 5.85 -17.83 -7.39
C LYS A 11 7.18 -17.46 -6.72
N ARG A 12 7.20 -16.33 -6.01
CA ARG A 12 8.34 -15.79 -5.25
C ARG A 12 8.23 -16.07 -3.75
N GLY A 13 7.24 -16.87 -3.33
CA GLY A 13 7.01 -17.22 -1.93
C GLY A 13 6.37 -16.10 -1.09
N MET A 14 5.76 -15.10 -1.72
CA MET A 14 4.98 -14.04 -1.06
C MET A 14 3.52 -14.09 -1.52
N GLY A 15 2.55 -13.69 -0.71
CA GLY A 15 1.17 -13.50 -1.17
C GLY A 15 0.94 -12.13 -1.81
N GLY A 16 -0.33 -11.76 -1.96
CA GLY A 16 -0.77 -10.37 -2.13
C GLY A 16 -0.53 -9.58 -0.84
N LEU A 17 -1.60 -8.99 -0.27
CA LEU A 17 -1.47 -8.22 0.97
C LEU A 17 -0.97 -9.07 2.14
N ASP A 18 -1.40 -10.33 2.25
CA ASP A 18 -0.95 -11.27 3.28
C ASP A 18 0.57 -11.50 3.25
N GLY A 19 1.18 -11.45 2.06
CA GLY A 19 2.64 -11.52 1.91
C GLY A 19 3.34 -10.33 2.56
N LEU A 20 2.75 -9.14 2.45
CA LEU A 20 3.26 -7.91 3.08
C LEU A 20 2.99 -7.91 4.59
N TYR A 21 1.87 -8.47 5.03
CA TYR A 21 1.59 -8.65 6.45
C TYR A 21 2.61 -9.61 7.09
N ALA A 22 2.96 -10.71 6.43
CA ALA A 22 4.02 -11.61 6.91
C ALA A 22 5.40 -10.93 7.02
N VAL A 23 5.67 -9.91 6.21
CA VAL A 23 6.89 -9.07 6.31
C VAL A 23 6.85 -8.21 7.58
N TYR A 24 5.68 -7.67 7.94
CA TYR A 24 5.47 -6.99 9.22
C TYR A 24 5.66 -7.95 10.41
N GLU A 25 5.08 -9.15 10.37
CA GLU A 25 5.24 -10.14 11.45
C GLU A 25 6.70 -10.57 11.67
N GLN A 26 7.54 -10.47 10.64
CA GLN A 26 8.98 -10.69 10.73
C GLN A 26 9.77 -9.49 11.29
N GLY A 27 9.09 -8.42 11.71
CA GLY A 27 9.68 -7.20 12.26
C GLY A 27 10.38 -6.32 11.22
N ARG A 28 10.06 -6.48 9.93
CA ARG A 28 10.67 -5.67 8.85
C ARG A 28 9.91 -4.39 8.54
N TYR A 29 8.65 -4.31 8.93
CA TYR A 29 7.89 -3.06 8.93
C TYR A 29 7.75 -2.57 10.37
N GLU A 30 7.96 -1.27 10.57
CA GLU A 30 7.88 -0.63 11.88
C GLU A 30 6.42 -0.56 12.36
N PHE A 31 5.48 -0.47 11.41
CA PHE A 31 4.06 -0.44 11.69
C PHE A 31 3.24 -1.12 10.59
N TRP A 32 2.03 -1.52 10.98
CA TRP A 32 0.99 -2.03 10.11
C TRP A 32 -0.37 -1.54 10.62
N GLU A 33 -1.00 -0.66 9.86
CA GLU A 33 -2.31 -0.10 10.19
C GLU A 33 -3.31 -0.48 9.10
N GLU A 34 -4.18 -1.45 9.43
CA GLU A 34 -5.20 -1.95 8.53
C GLU A 34 -6.22 -0.86 8.16
N THR A 35 -6.66 -0.90 6.90
CA THR A 35 -7.68 -0.02 6.35
C THR A 35 -8.31 -0.66 5.12
N GLU A 36 -9.19 0.07 4.45
CA GLU A 36 -9.77 -0.34 3.19
C GLU A 36 -9.76 0.84 2.21
N VAL A 37 -9.54 0.57 0.93
CA VAL A 37 -9.68 1.56 -0.14
C VAL A 37 -10.57 0.98 -1.22
N ALA A 38 -11.67 1.68 -1.52
CA ALA A 38 -12.65 1.26 -2.52
C ALA A 38 -13.13 -0.21 -2.35
N GLY A 39 -13.22 -0.69 -1.10
CA GLY A 39 -13.65 -2.05 -0.76
C GLY A 39 -12.56 -3.12 -0.90
N TYR A 40 -11.32 -2.74 -1.19
CA TYR A 40 -10.17 -3.66 -1.18
C TYR A 40 -9.41 -3.55 0.15
N PRO A 41 -8.94 -4.67 0.71
CA PRO A 41 -8.14 -4.67 1.92
C PRO A 41 -6.83 -3.92 1.68
N ALA A 42 -6.43 -3.11 2.64
CA ALA A 42 -5.24 -2.29 2.54
C ALA A 42 -4.58 -2.10 3.91
N ALA A 43 -3.32 -1.65 3.91
CA ALA A 43 -2.64 -1.27 5.13
C ALA A 43 -1.61 -0.18 4.90
N PHE A 44 -1.60 0.82 5.77
CA PHE A 44 -0.46 1.70 5.88
C PHE A 44 0.68 0.93 6.52
N SER A 45 1.84 0.94 5.87
CA SER A 45 3.01 0.19 6.34
C SER A 45 4.28 0.77 5.74
N ALA A 46 5.36 0.74 6.51
CA ALA A 46 6.68 1.07 6.01
C ALA A 46 7.78 0.41 6.87
N THR A 47 8.98 0.30 6.31
CA THR A 47 10.17 -0.15 7.03
C THR A 47 10.62 0.84 8.11
N VAL A 48 10.27 2.11 7.94
CA VAL A 48 10.51 3.19 8.90
C VAL A 48 9.29 4.12 8.88
N ASP A 49 8.75 4.49 10.04
CA ASP A 49 7.64 5.44 10.13
C ASP A 49 8.14 6.88 9.91
N GLN A 50 7.98 7.36 8.68
CA GLN A 50 8.34 8.71 8.27
C GLN A 50 7.10 9.55 7.94
N ARG A 51 5.93 9.20 8.50
CA ARG A 51 4.68 9.96 8.28
C ARG A 51 4.81 11.40 8.75
N ALA A 52 5.52 11.62 9.86
CA ALA A 52 5.83 12.96 10.37
C ALA A 52 6.72 13.78 9.41
N GLU A 53 7.46 13.13 8.50
CA GLU A 53 8.26 13.77 7.43
C GLU A 53 7.48 13.89 6.11
N GLY A 54 6.19 13.52 6.12
CA GLY A 54 5.32 13.56 4.95
C GLY A 54 5.51 12.41 3.99
N ARG A 55 6.07 11.27 4.42
CA ARG A 55 6.12 10.04 3.63
C ARG A 55 5.01 9.11 4.07
N CYS A 56 4.17 8.69 3.13
CA CYS A 56 3.14 7.69 3.42
C CYS A 56 3.10 6.64 2.31
N GLN A 57 3.08 5.38 2.73
CA GLN A 57 2.92 4.22 1.87
C GLN A 57 1.65 3.48 2.29
N LEU A 58 0.83 3.17 1.30
CA LEU A 58 -0.37 2.36 1.44
C LEU A 58 -0.24 1.12 0.55
N ALA A 59 -0.23 -0.06 1.16
CA ALA A 59 -0.30 -1.33 0.44
C ALA A 59 -1.77 -1.72 0.25
N VAL A 60 -2.12 -2.25 -0.92
CA VAL A 60 -3.48 -2.68 -1.25
C VAL A 60 -3.43 -4.08 -1.86
N GLY A 61 -4.25 -4.99 -1.34
CA GLY A 61 -4.45 -6.32 -1.91
C GLY A 61 -5.48 -6.31 -3.03
N ILE A 62 -5.15 -6.90 -4.18
CA ILE A 62 -6.06 -6.98 -5.35
C ILE A 62 -6.46 -8.43 -5.65
N ALA A 63 -5.56 -9.37 -5.39
CA ALA A 63 -5.80 -10.81 -5.46
C ALA A 63 -4.84 -11.54 -4.51
N ASP A 64 -5.03 -12.84 -4.35
CA ASP A 64 -4.22 -13.70 -3.47
C ASP A 64 -2.71 -13.63 -3.78
N ASP A 65 -2.33 -13.36 -5.03
CA ASP A 65 -0.94 -13.26 -5.49
C ASP A 65 -0.54 -11.86 -5.99
N MET A 66 -1.42 -10.86 -5.77
CA MET A 66 -1.25 -9.51 -6.31
C MET A 66 -1.56 -8.42 -5.29
N SER A 67 -0.59 -7.51 -5.13
CA SER A 67 -0.74 -6.27 -4.39
C SER A 67 -0.15 -5.10 -5.16
N PHE A 68 -0.50 -3.88 -4.77
CA PHE A 68 0.29 -2.71 -5.15
C PHE A 68 0.53 -1.81 -3.96
N THR A 69 1.51 -0.93 -4.06
CA THR A 69 1.78 0.12 -3.09
C THR A 69 1.58 1.49 -3.74
N ALA A 70 0.81 2.35 -3.09
CA ALA A 70 0.69 3.76 -3.42
C ALA A 70 1.54 4.56 -2.43
N ASN A 71 2.46 5.37 -2.96
CA ASN A 71 3.41 6.13 -2.17
C ASN A 71 3.22 7.63 -2.43
N ALA A 72 3.15 8.40 -1.36
CA ALA A 72 3.15 9.86 -1.38
C ALA A 72 4.30 10.41 -0.55
N TYR A 73 4.86 11.52 -1.04
CA TYR A 73 5.82 12.33 -0.31
C TYR A 73 5.44 13.80 -0.43
N ILE A 74 5.07 14.42 0.68
CA ILE A 74 4.63 15.82 0.78
C ILE A 74 5.27 16.42 2.04
N GLY A 75 6.52 16.86 1.94
CA GLY A 75 7.27 17.35 3.11
C GLY A 75 6.72 18.67 3.68
N ASP A 76 6.12 19.50 2.83
CA ASP A 76 5.61 20.83 3.15
C ASP A 76 4.23 20.78 3.85
N ASN A 77 3.54 19.64 3.76
CA ASN A 77 2.30 19.34 4.46
C ASN A 77 2.22 17.84 4.77
N PRO A 78 2.95 17.36 5.81
CA PRO A 78 3.03 15.94 6.13
C PRO A 78 1.68 15.26 6.33
N ASP A 79 0.71 15.98 6.91
CA ASP A 79 -0.64 15.49 7.19
C ASP A 79 -1.41 15.12 5.90
N ALA A 80 -1.05 15.71 4.75
CA ALA A 80 -1.69 15.40 3.47
C ALA A 80 -1.14 14.14 2.79
N ALA A 81 0.01 13.60 3.22
CA ALA A 81 0.69 12.52 2.52
C ALA A 81 -0.16 11.23 2.47
N CYS A 82 -0.73 10.83 3.61
CA CYS A 82 -1.54 9.60 3.64
C CYS A 82 -2.86 9.75 2.89
N GLN A 83 -3.51 10.91 2.95
CA GLN A 83 -4.67 11.19 2.11
C GLN A 83 -4.32 11.07 0.61
N ALA A 84 -3.21 11.67 0.18
CA ALA A 84 -2.77 11.59 -1.21
C ALA A 84 -2.44 10.14 -1.65
N ALA A 85 -1.84 9.33 -0.76
CA ALA A 85 -1.60 7.91 -1.03
C ALA A 85 -2.92 7.13 -1.18
N THR A 86 -3.92 7.40 -0.33
CA THR A 86 -5.26 6.81 -0.42
C THR A 86 -5.98 7.20 -1.70
N GLU A 87 -5.96 8.47 -2.08
CA GLU A 87 -6.57 8.95 -3.34
C GLU A 87 -5.90 8.34 -4.57
N LEU A 88 -4.56 8.25 -4.57
CA LEU A 88 -3.81 7.58 -5.61
C LEU A 88 -4.21 6.09 -5.72
N ALA A 89 -4.30 5.39 -4.60
CA ALA A 89 -4.73 3.98 -4.57
C ALA A 89 -6.16 3.81 -5.12
N ALA A 90 -7.10 4.68 -4.73
CA ALA A 90 -8.46 4.64 -5.23
C ALA A 90 -8.52 4.86 -6.76
N GLY A 91 -7.69 5.76 -7.30
CA GLY A 91 -7.57 5.97 -8.74
C GLY A 91 -7.01 4.75 -9.50
N VAL A 92 -6.02 4.06 -8.91
CA VAL A 92 -5.49 2.80 -9.47
C VAL A 92 -6.59 1.73 -9.50
N ILE A 93 -7.33 1.55 -8.41
CA ILE A 93 -8.42 0.57 -8.33
C ILE A 93 -9.51 0.88 -9.37
N GLN A 94 -9.92 2.15 -9.51
CA GLN A 94 -10.88 2.55 -10.53
C GLN A 94 -10.39 2.21 -11.95
N THR A 95 -9.10 2.39 -12.21
CA THR A 95 -8.50 2.05 -13.51
C THR A 95 -8.51 0.53 -13.74
N LEU A 96 -8.19 -0.26 -12.72
CA LEU A 96 -8.23 -1.73 -12.80
C LEU A 96 -9.66 -2.29 -12.88
N GLY A 97 -10.64 -1.62 -12.27
CA GLY A 97 -12.04 -2.00 -12.27
C GLY A 97 -12.83 -1.52 -13.50
N GLY A 98 -12.24 -0.67 -14.35
CA GLY A 98 -12.90 -0.01 -15.47
C GLY A 98 -13.17 -0.88 -16.72
N ASP A 99 -12.67 -2.11 -16.75
CA ASP A 99 -12.84 -3.05 -17.87
C ASP A 99 -13.76 -4.25 -17.51
N ARG A 100 -14.83 -4.03 -16.75
CA ARG A 100 -15.88 -5.04 -16.53
C ARG A 100 -17.17 -4.73 -17.27
#